data_AF-A0A0F9K799-F1
#
_entry.id   AF-A0A0F9K799-F1
#
_cell.length_a   1.000
_cell.length_b   1.000
_cell.length_c   1.000
_cell.angle_alpha   90.00
_cell.angle_beta   90.00
_cell.angle_gamma   90.00
#
_symmetry.space_group_name_H-M   'P 1'
#
loop_
_entity.id
_entity.type
_entity.pdbx_description
1 polymer ?
#
loop_
_entity_poly.entity_id
_entity_poly.type
_entity_poly.pdbx_seq_one_letter_code
_entity_poly.pdbx_strand_id
1 'polypeptide(L)'
;MCDQAASDIPLPIGWPDCARAAVIHVISLAHYAITCARGWAANSINARVRLAAKNDRLNQEIQLLREELRIKNARMAKIDPRRRPYYRPTGRMAILELKAARAWSLVQTAKAFLVEPATIASWLKTIDEDGDVGLVQLREPVNKFPDFVRYIVQ
;
A
#
# COMPACT_ATOMS: atom_id res chain seq x y z
N MET A 1 -11.29 36.99 -36.65
CA MET A 1 -10.70 36.17 -37.73
C MET A 1 -9.59 35.35 -37.09
N CYS A 2 -9.65 34.04 -36.92
CA CYS A 2 -10.56 33.01 -37.41
C CYS A 2 -10.92 32.10 -36.23
N ASP A 3 -12.22 31.85 -36.08
CA ASP A 3 -12.75 30.82 -35.21
C ASP A 3 -13.57 29.89 -36.12
N GLN A 4 -13.58 28.59 -35.80
CA GLN A 4 -14.32 27.50 -36.44
C GLN A 4 -13.75 26.87 -37.73
N ALA A 5 -13.28 25.61 -37.60
CA ALA A 5 -13.87 24.42 -38.25
C ALA A 5 -12.97 23.19 -38.04
N ALA A 6 -12.77 22.75 -36.78
CA ALA A 6 -12.37 21.37 -36.55
C ALA A 6 -13.63 20.51 -36.71
N SER A 7 -13.86 20.09 -37.95
CA SER A 7 -14.96 19.31 -38.46
C SER A 7 -15.36 18.16 -37.53
N ASP A 8 -16.67 18.06 -37.24
CA ASP A 8 -17.36 16.90 -36.68
C ASP A 8 -17.21 15.70 -37.64
N ILE A 9 -16.05 15.04 -37.63
CA ILE A 9 -15.88 13.74 -38.28
C ILE A 9 -16.57 12.72 -37.37
N PRO A 10 -17.67 12.07 -37.81
CA PRO A 10 -18.35 11.10 -36.97
C PRO A 10 -17.43 9.91 -36.70
N LEU A 11 -17.26 9.60 -35.41
CA LEU A 11 -16.47 8.45 -35.01
C LEU A 11 -17.10 7.15 -35.54
N PRO A 12 -16.28 6.16 -35.93
CA PRO A 12 -16.78 4.85 -36.34
C PRO A 12 -17.72 4.25 -35.29
N ILE A 13 -18.70 3.47 -35.73
CA ILE A 13 -19.62 2.76 -34.84
C ILE A 13 -18.81 1.88 -33.89
N GLY A 14 -19.05 1.98 -32.58
CA GLY A 14 -18.33 1.23 -31.56
C GLY A 14 -16.92 1.74 -31.22
N TRP A 15 -16.51 2.90 -31.76
CA TRP A 15 -15.19 3.48 -31.51
C TRP A 15 -14.78 3.57 -30.02
N PRO A 16 -15.67 3.98 -29.08
CA PRO A 16 -15.30 4.02 -27.66
C PRO A 16 -14.98 2.65 -27.07
N ASP A 17 -15.67 1.59 -27.50
CA ASP A 17 -15.42 0.22 -27.04
C ASP A 17 -14.10 -0.32 -27.60
N CYS A 18 -13.87 -0.11 -28.90
CA CYS A 18 -12.62 -0.47 -29.56
C CYS A 18 -11.42 0.24 -28.92
N ALA A 19 -11.56 1.53 -28.62
CA ALA A 19 -10.52 2.31 -27.95
C ALA A 19 -10.21 1.76 -26.54
N ARG A 20 -11.23 1.43 -25.74
CA ARG A 20 -11.04 0.82 -24.42
C ARG A 20 -10.33 -0.53 -24.49
N ALA A 21 -10.73 -1.40 -25.41
CA ALA A 21 -10.09 -2.70 -25.62
C ALA A 21 -8.64 -2.55 -26.09
N ALA A 22 -8.40 -1.64 -27.06
CA ALA A 22 -7.07 -1.35 -27.57
C ALA A 22 -6.10 -0.89 -26.48
N VAL A 23 -6.56 -0.04 -25.54
CA VAL A 23 -5.74 0.39 -24.40
C VAL A 23 -5.25 -0.79 -23.58
N ILE A 24 -6.12 -1.77 -23.29
CA ILE A 24 -5.73 -2.97 -22.52
C ILE A 24 -4.69 -3.78 -23.29
N HIS A 25 -4.92 -4.03 -24.58
CA HIS A 25 -3.98 -4.79 -25.41
C HIS A 25 -2.62 -4.10 -25.55
N VAL A 26 -2.60 -2.77 -25.72
CA VAL A 26 -1.36 -1.98 -25.79
C VAL A 26 -0.60 -2.07 -24.46
N ILE A 27 -1.29 -2.00 -23.31
CA ILE A 27 -0.66 -2.16 -22.00
C ILE A 27 -0.05 -3.57 -21.86
N SER A 28 -0.79 -4.61 -22.25
CA SER A 28 -0.28 -6.00 -22.23
C SER A 28 0.95 -6.18 -23.12
N LEU A 29 0.93 -5.62 -24.34
CA LEU A 29 2.06 -5.67 -25.26
C LEU A 29 3.27 -4.92 -24.73
N ALA A 30 3.06 -3.73 -24.16
CA ALA A 30 4.12 -2.95 -23.52
C ALA A 30 4.74 -3.71 -22.34
N HIS A 31 3.91 -4.35 -21.50
CA HIS A 31 4.39 -5.17 -20.39
C HIS A 31 5.23 -6.36 -20.87
N TYR A 32 4.81 -7.03 -21.95
CA TYR A 32 5.59 -8.09 -22.58
C TYR A 32 6.96 -7.60 -23.06
N ALA A 33 6.99 -6.50 -23.82
CA ALA A 33 8.24 -5.92 -24.33
C ALA A 33 9.20 -5.50 -23.21
N ILE A 34 8.69 -4.86 -22.16
CA ILE A 34 9.46 -4.48 -20.96
C ILE A 34 10.02 -5.72 -20.26
N THR A 35 9.23 -6.79 -20.15
CA THR A 35 9.66 -8.04 -19.51
C THR A 35 10.79 -8.71 -20.29
N CYS A 36 10.67 -8.76 -21.62
CA CYS A 36 11.74 -9.26 -22.50
C CYS A 36 13.03 -8.43 -22.34
N ALA A 37 12.93 -7.10 -22.41
CA ALA A 37 14.07 -6.20 -22.27
C ALA A 37 14.77 -6.36 -20.91
N ARG A 38 14.01 -6.45 -19.82
CA ARG A 38 14.55 -6.70 -18.48
C ARG A 38 15.14 -8.09 -18.33
N GLY A 39 14.58 -9.10 -18.99
CA GLY A 39 15.13 -10.45 -19.02
C GLY A 39 16.53 -10.49 -19.62
N TRP A 40 16.73 -9.79 -20.75
CA TRP A 40 18.05 -9.59 -21.32
C TRP A 40 18.99 -8.84 -20.37
N ALA A 41 18.53 -7.72 -19.81
CA ALA A 41 19.35 -6.89 -18.93
C ALA A 41 19.74 -7.60 -17.62
N ALA A 42 18.87 -8.47 -17.09
CA ALA A 42 19.14 -9.29 -15.92
C ALA A 42 20.27 -10.32 -16.16
N ASN A 43 20.47 -10.74 -17.41
CA ASN A 43 21.53 -11.65 -17.82
C ASN A 43 22.79 -10.92 -18.33
N SER A 44 22.85 -9.59 -18.24
CA SER A 44 24.00 -8.80 -18.67
C SER A 44 25.23 -9.12 -17.81
N ILE A 45 26.41 -9.19 -18.43
CA ILE A 45 27.71 -9.32 -17.73
C ILE A 45 27.95 -8.11 -16.81
N ASN A 46 27.47 -6.93 -17.21
CA ASN A 46 27.64 -5.69 -16.44
C ASN A 46 26.70 -5.65 -15.22
N ALA A 47 27.28 -5.66 -14.03
CA ALA A 47 26.54 -5.62 -12.77
C ALA A 47 25.63 -4.39 -12.63
N ARG A 48 26.04 -3.23 -13.19
CA ARG A 48 25.22 -2.01 -13.16
C ARG A 48 23.96 -2.16 -13.99
N VAL A 49 24.03 -2.84 -15.15
CA VAL A 49 22.87 -3.10 -16.01
C VAL A 49 21.88 -4.04 -15.30
N ARG A 50 22.37 -5.09 -14.64
CA ARG A 50 21.51 -5.99 -13.84
C ARG A 50 20.82 -5.26 -12.69
N LEU A 51 21.57 -4.41 -11.98
CA LEU A 51 21.01 -3.62 -10.88
C LEU A 51 19.95 -2.62 -11.37
N ALA A 52 20.21 -1.93 -12.48
CA ALA A 52 19.25 -1.02 -13.10
C ALA A 52 17.96 -1.74 -13.50
N ALA A 53 18.06 -2.92 -14.13
CA ALA A 53 16.90 -3.74 -14.47
C ALA A 53 16.07 -4.16 -13.24
N LYS A 54 16.74 -4.52 -12.13
CA LYS A 54 16.07 -4.83 -10.86
C LYS A 54 15.40 -3.60 -10.26
N ASN A 55 16.06 -2.45 -10.26
CA ASN A 55 15.50 -1.20 -9.73
C ASN A 55 14.28 -0.75 -10.53
N ASP A 56 14.35 -0.80 -11.86
CA ASP A 56 13.25 -0.50 -12.76
C ASP A 56 12.04 -1.42 -12.53
N ARG A 57 12.27 -2.72 -12.37
CA ARG A 57 11.21 -3.68 -12.00
C ARG A 57 10.54 -3.34 -10.67
N LEU A 58 11.34 -3.02 -9.63
CA LEU A 58 10.82 -2.68 -8.31
C LEU A 58 10.04 -1.36 -8.33
N ASN A 59 10.50 -0.37 -9.09
CA ASN A 59 9.78 0.89 -9.24
C ASN A 59 8.43 0.67 -9.93
N GLN A 60 8.36 -0.13 -10.99
CA GLN A 60 7.08 -0.48 -11.63
C GLN A 60 6.14 -1.17 -10.64
N GLU A 61 6.62 -2.15 -9.88
CA GLU A 61 5.81 -2.85 -8.88
C GLU A 61 5.25 -1.89 -7.82
N ILE A 62 6.07 -0.94 -7.34
CA ILE A 62 5.61 0.10 -6.41
C ILE A 62 4.48 0.93 -7.02
N GLN A 63 4.55 1.28 -8.31
CA GLN A 63 3.48 2.04 -8.97
C GLN A 63 2.20 1.22 -9.11
N LEU A 64 2.30 -0.07 -9.46
CA LEU A 64 1.14 -0.97 -9.56
C LEU A 64 0.45 -1.15 -8.19
N LEU A 65 1.22 -1.39 -7.14
CA LEU A 65 0.71 -1.51 -5.77
C LEU A 65 0.06 -0.21 -5.28
N ARG A 66 0.63 0.95 -5.64
CA ARG A 66 0.02 2.26 -5.33
C ARG A 66 -1.31 2.45 -6.03
N GLU A 67 -1.42 2.04 -7.30
CA GLU A 67 -2.65 2.13 -8.05
C GLU A 67 -3.72 1.18 -7.49
N GLU A 68 -3.33 -0.04 -7.10
CA GLU A 68 -4.19 -0.99 -6.41
C GLU A 68 -4.73 -0.40 -5.09
N LEU A 69 -3.85 0.18 -4.27
CA LEU A 69 -4.24 0.87 -3.03
C LEU A 69 -5.16 2.06 -3.32
N ARG A 70 -4.90 2.85 -4.36
CA ARG A 70 -5.75 3.99 -4.76
C ARG A 70 -7.17 3.52 -5.07
N ILE A 71 -7.33 2.45 -5.85
CA ILE A 71 -8.64 1.90 -6.23
C ILE A 71 -9.36 1.34 -5.00
N LYS A 72 -8.67 0.54 -4.18
CA LYS A 72 -9.23 -0.02 -2.94
C LYS A 72 -9.64 1.07 -1.96
N ASN A 73 -8.83 2.10 -1.78
CA ASN A 73 -9.11 3.23 -0.91
C ASN A 73 -10.28 4.08 -1.45
N ALA A 74 -10.36 4.32 -2.75
CA ALA A 74 -11.50 5.01 -3.37
C ALA A 74 -12.81 4.26 -3.15
N ARG A 75 -12.79 2.93 -3.23
CA ARG A 75 -13.95 2.10 -2.87
C ARG A 75 -14.31 2.23 -1.39
N MET A 76 -13.33 2.14 -0.49
CA MET A 76 -13.55 2.27 0.96
C MET A 76 -14.07 3.66 1.36
N ALA A 77 -13.64 4.72 0.68
CA ALA A 77 -14.06 6.09 0.93
C ALA A 77 -15.58 6.30 0.68
N LYS A 78 -16.19 5.51 -0.22
CA LYS A 78 -17.64 5.55 -0.48
C LYS A 78 -18.49 5.00 0.67
N ILE A 79 -17.91 4.21 1.57
CA ILE A 79 -18.61 3.65 2.73
C ILE A 79 -18.57 4.69 3.85
N ASP A 80 -19.74 5.00 4.43
CA ASP A 80 -19.83 5.84 5.63
C ASP A 80 -18.85 5.35 6.72
N PRO A 81 -18.04 6.23 7.33
CA PRO A 81 -17.04 5.83 8.32
C PRO A 81 -17.55 4.91 9.43
N ARG A 82 -18.80 5.08 9.89
CA ARG A 82 -19.40 4.25 10.95
C ARG A 82 -19.79 2.84 10.49
N ARG A 83 -19.91 2.63 9.17
CA ARG A 83 -20.28 1.33 8.56
C ARG A 83 -19.06 0.60 7.98
N ARG A 84 -17.87 1.19 8.05
CA ARG A 84 -16.64 0.54 7.58
C ARG A 84 -16.30 -0.65 8.51
N PRO A 85 -15.79 -1.76 7.95
CA PRO A 85 -15.28 -2.86 8.76
C PRO A 85 -14.24 -2.38 9.78
N TYR A 86 -14.41 -2.80 11.04
CA TYR A 86 -13.49 -2.46 12.11
C TYR A 86 -12.18 -3.25 12.01
N TYR A 87 -11.06 -2.59 12.30
CA TYR A 87 -9.79 -3.28 12.51
C TYR A 87 -9.85 -4.08 13.82
N ARG A 88 -9.61 -5.39 13.71
CA ARG A 88 -9.40 -6.29 14.85
C ARG A 88 -8.14 -5.87 15.64
N PRO A 89 -7.98 -6.26 16.92
CA PRO A 89 -6.82 -5.88 17.73
C PRO A 89 -5.47 -6.18 17.05
N THR A 90 -5.32 -7.37 16.44
CA THR A 90 -4.15 -7.74 15.63
C THR A 90 -3.90 -6.83 14.43
N GLY A 91 -4.97 -6.38 13.76
CA GLY A 91 -4.89 -5.42 12.66
C GLY A 91 -4.48 -4.02 13.13
N ARG A 92 -4.93 -3.60 14.31
CA ARG A 92 -4.50 -2.33 14.92
C ARG A 92 -3.00 -2.37 15.26
N MET A 93 -2.51 -3.48 15.80
CA MET A 93 -1.07 -3.63 16.09
C MET A 93 -0.22 -3.55 14.84
N ALA A 94 -0.61 -4.27 13.78
CA ALA A 94 0.09 -4.21 12.49
C ALA A 94 0.13 -2.78 11.89
N ILE A 95 -0.92 -1.98 12.10
CA ILE A 95 -0.94 -0.56 11.69
C ILE A 95 0.09 0.26 12.47
N LEU A 96 0.22 0.02 13.78
CA LEU A 96 1.16 0.74 14.64
C LEU A 96 2.61 0.33 14.37
N GLU A 97 2.87 -0.95 14.12
CA GLU A 97 4.16 -1.45 13.65
C GLU A 97 4.56 -0.81 12.32
N LEU A 98 3.63 -0.75 11.36
CA LEU A 98 3.88 -0.11 10.07
C LEU A 98 4.13 1.39 10.23
N LYS A 99 3.38 2.06 11.09
CA LYS A 99 3.62 3.46 11.45
C LYS A 99 5.05 3.66 11.96
N ALA A 100 5.52 2.80 12.87
CA ALA A 100 6.86 2.88 13.42
C ALA A 100 7.93 2.65 12.34
N ALA A 101 7.78 1.58 11.53
CA ALA A 101 8.71 1.26 10.44
C ALA A 101 8.78 2.35 9.35
N ARG A 102 7.68 3.09 9.14
CA ARG A 102 7.59 4.19 8.18
C ARG A 102 7.94 5.57 8.76
N ALA A 103 8.19 5.65 10.07
CA ALA A 103 8.32 6.91 10.80
C ALA A 103 7.14 7.88 10.55
N TRP A 104 5.92 7.35 10.44
CA TRP A 104 4.74 8.16 10.14
C TRP A 104 4.23 8.93 11.36
N SER A 105 3.68 10.12 11.12
CA SER A 105 2.87 10.86 12.08
C SER A 105 1.49 10.21 12.27
N LEU A 106 0.75 10.63 13.31
CA LEU A 106 -0.64 10.19 13.53
C LEU A 106 -1.52 10.51 12.31
N VAL A 107 -1.37 11.72 11.75
CA VAL A 107 -2.14 12.19 10.59
C VAL A 107 -1.82 11.37 9.34
N GLN A 108 -0.54 11.07 9.09
CA GLN A 108 -0.13 10.24 7.96
C GLN A 108 -0.71 8.82 8.06
N THR A 109 -0.65 8.22 9.26
CA THR A 109 -1.19 6.88 9.53
C THR A 109 -2.71 6.87 9.37
N ALA A 110 -3.40 7.84 9.97
CA ALA A 110 -4.84 8.00 9.90
C ALA A 110 -5.33 8.12 8.44
N LYS A 111 -4.67 8.97 7.64
CA LYS A 111 -4.95 9.12 6.21
C LYS A 111 -4.70 7.83 5.43
N ALA A 112 -3.61 7.11 5.71
CA ALA A 112 -3.28 5.87 5.02
C ALA A 112 -4.31 4.75 5.26
N PHE A 113 -4.91 4.72 6.46
CA PHE A 113 -5.86 3.68 6.88
C PHE A 113 -7.32 4.12 6.93
N LEU A 114 -7.62 5.35 6.49
CA LEU A 114 -8.96 5.94 6.43
C LEU A 114 -9.69 5.97 7.79
N VAL A 115 -8.96 6.31 8.85
CA VAL A 115 -9.44 6.49 10.22
C VAL A 115 -9.13 7.90 10.74
N GLU A 116 -9.66 8.28 11.89
CA GLU A 116 -9.35 9.57 12.53
C GLU A 116 -8.00 9.52 13.27
N PRO A 117 -7.21 10.61 13.30
CA PRO A 117 -5.96 10.68 14.06
C PRO A 117 -6.13 10.35 15.54
N ALA A 118 -7.25 10.73 16.14
CA ALA A 118 -7.60 10.41 17.53
C ALA A 118 -7.75 8.89 17.75
N THR A 119 -8.18 8.15 16.73
CA THR A 119 -8.28 6.67 16.80
C THR A 119 -6.91 6.04 16.90
N ILE A 120 -5.93 6.51 16.11
CA ILE A 120 -4.55 6.04 16.18
C ILE A 120 -3.93 6.40 17.54
N ALA A 121 -4.20 7.61 18.05
CA ALA A 121 -3.74 8.02 19.38
C ALA A 121 -4.32 7.15 20.50
N SER A 122 -5.60 6.79 20.41
CA SER A 122 -6.24 5.85 21.34
C SER A 122 -5.57 4.48 21.29
N TRP A 123 -5.31 3.92 20.11
CA TRP A 123 -4.64 2.62 20.00
C TRP A 123 -3.22 2.63 20.55
N LEU A 124 -2.46 3.72 20.36
CA LEU A 124 -1.13 3.87 20.96
C LEU A 124 -1.17 3.84 22.49
N LYS A 125 -2.17 4.47 23.11
CA LYS A 125 -2.34 4.42 24.58
C LYS A 125 -2.62 3.01 25.08
N THR A 126 -3.41 2.24 24.33
CA THR A 126 -3.78 0.86 24.67
C THR A 126 -2.67 -0.16 24.41
N ILE A 127 -1.49 0.24 23.91
CA ILE A 127 -0.31 -0.65 23.82
C ILE A 127 0.24 -0.93 25.22
N ASP A 128 0.27 0.08 26.09
CA ASP A 128 0.90 0.03 27.42
C ASP A 128 -0.08 -0.46 28.51
N GLU A 129 -1.34 -0.68 28.15
CA GLU A 129 -2.37 -1.17 29.08
C GLU A 129 -2.30 -2.71 29.21
N ASP A 130 -1.73 -3.19 30.33
CA ASP A 130 -1.75 -4.60 30.70
C ASP A 130 -3.17 -5.05 31.08
N GLY A 131 -3.80 -5.95 30.31
CA GLY A 131 -5.11 -6.54 30.65
C GLY A 131 -5.96 -7.02 29.47
N ASP A 132 -7.20 -7.43 29.74
CA ASP A 132 -8.20 -7.95 28.79
C ASP A 132 -8.64 -6.92 27.70
N VAL A 133 -8.19 -5.66 27.86
CA VAL A 133 -8.45 -4.53 26.96
C VAL A 133 -7.24 -4.19 26.07
N GLY A 134 -6.08 -4.81 26.30
CA GLY A 134 -4.82 -4.52 25.60
C GLY A 134 -4.85 -4.88 24.10
N LEU A 135 -4.18 -4.07 23.28
CA LEU A 135 -4.31 -4.11 21.81
C LEU A 135 -3.85 -5.44 21.19
N VAL A 136 -2.88 -6.11 21.81
CA VAL A 136 -2.53 -7.52 21.64
C VAL A 136 -1.86 -7.94 22.94
N GLN A 137 -2.43 -8.91 23.68
CA GLN A 137 -1.72 -9.49 24.81
C GLN A 137 -0.47 -10.20 24.30
N LEU A 138 0.70 -9.69 24.69
CA LEU A 138 1.95 -10.45 24.55
C LEU A 138 1.81 -11.68 25.45
N ARG A 139 2.04 -12.87 24.89
CA ARG A 139 1.90 -14.15 25.62
C ARG A 139 2.79 -14.21 26.86
N GLU A 140 3.84 -13.39 26.89
CA GLU A 140 4.70 -13.18 28.05
C GLU A 140 5.03 -11.69 28.21
N PRO A 141 5.09 -11.16 29.45
CA PRO A 141 5.57 -9.80 29.70
C PRO A 141 6.98 -9.63 29.15
N VAL A 142 7.24 -8.53 28.44
CA VAL A 142 8.59 -8.17 27.94
C VAL A 142 9.59 -8.03 29.10
N ASN A 143 9.08 -7.83 30.32
CA ASN A 143 9.86 -7.68 31.55
C ASN A 143 9.98 -8.98 32.38
N LYS A 144 9.91 -10.16 31.74
CA LYS A 144 10.34 -11.40 32.41
C LYS A 144 11.87 -11.44 32.39
N PHE A 145 12.48 -11.13 33.52
CA PHE A 145 13.85 -11.54 33.74
C PHE A 145 13.93 -13.08 33.73
N PRO A 146 15.00 -13.68 33.18
CA PRO A 146 15.21 -15.12 33.29
C PRO A 146 15.10 -15.58 34.76
N ASP A 147 14.58 -16.80 35.00
CA ASP A 147 14.25 -17.28 36.36
C ASP A 147 15.39 -17.12 37.38
N PHE A 148 16.65 -17.17 36.93
CA PHE A 148 17.82 -16.99 37.80
C PHE A 148 17.96 -15.57 38.39
N VAL A 149 17.47 -14.54 37.70
CA VAL A 149 17.50 -13.15 38.20
C VAL A 149 16.41 -12.93 39.24
N ARG A 150 15.29 -13.65 39.14
CA ARG A 150 14.17 -13.58 40.10
C ARG A 150 14.59 -13.99 41.52
N TYR A 151 15.60 -14.84 41.65
CA TYR A 151 16.12 -15.29 42.95
C TYR A 151 16.96 -14.22 43.67
N ILE A 152 17.42 -13.17 42.98
CA ILE A 152 18.37 -12.18 43.51
C ILE A 152 17.66 -10.91 44.02
N VAL A 153 16.44 -10.64 43.57
CA VAL A 153 15.73 -9.36 43.81
C VAL A 153 14.58 -9.50 44.82
N GLN A 154 14.57 -10.55 45.66
CA GLN A 154 13.53 -10.79 46.67
C GLN A 154 14.05 -10.70 48.09
#